data_AF-F1YFI6-F1
#
_entry.id   AF-F1YFI6-F1
#
_cell.length_a   1.000
_cell.length_b   1.000
_cell.length_c   1.000
_cell.angle_alpha   90.00
_cell.angle_beta   90.00
_cell.angle_gamma   90.00
#
_symmetry.space_group_name_H-M   'P 1'
#
loop_
_entity.id
_entity.type
_entity.pdbx_description
1 polymer ?
#
loop_
_entity_poly.entity_id
_entity_poly.type
_entity_poly.pdbx_seq_one_letter_code
_entity_poly.pdbx_strand_id
1 'polypeptide(L)'
;MTASIHAEPESRSCAEGFVGVIAACRDLGLTGVVDDEVRRPHAPVDEFRLAALAADATRLRGLAERLAMSGTRAAPASDWSGRSGRAALGALTVVTGDVAQLRRRLSTGAAATSHAAEILEAVLGRHAAVLRTVSRPRLGGVDLDAVPAALNSGALDAGDLRAELHARLDFAETAGAVAADAIAVALAEVASAWSADAETDGDLALADLR
;
A
#
# COMPACT_ATOMS: atom_id res chain seq x y z
N MET A 1 36.11 -13.91 -16.57
CA MET A 1 34.97 -12.97 -16.48
C MET A 1 34.14 -13.38 -15.28
N THR A 2 34.43 -12.79 -14.14
CA THR A 2 33.72 -13.00 -12.87
C THR A 2 32.41 -12.23 -12.90
N ALA A 3 31.29 -12.93 -12.73
CA ALA A 3 29.98 -12.33 -12.59
C ALA A 3 29.92 -11.57 -11.27
N SER A 4 29.87 -10.24 -11.34
CA SER A 4 29.55 -9.40 -10.19
C SER A 4 28.09 -9.63 -9.81
N ILE A 5 27.89 -10.29 -8.68
CA ILE A 5 26.65 -10.28 -7.93
C ILE A 5 26.37 -8.83 -7.57
N HIS A 6 25.39 -8.19 -8.23
CA HIS A 6 24.76 -6.99 -7.71
C HIS A 6 24.01 -7.41 -6.45
N ALA A 7 24.66 -7.24 -5.29
CA ALA A 7 23.94 -7.16 -4.04
C ALA A 7 22.97 -5.99 -4.17
N GLU A 8 21.67 -6.27 -4.21
CA GLU A 8 20.68 -5.23 -3.99
C GLU A 8 21.03 -4.56 -2.65
N PRO A 9 21.04 -3.22 -2.56
CA PRO A 9 21.25 -2.57 -1.28
C PRO A 9 20.17 -3.09 -0.34
N GLU A 10 20.59 -3.72 0.76
CA GLU A 10 19.69 -4.15 1.83
C GLU A 10 18.73 -3.00 2.10
N SER A 11 17.43 -3.25 1.89
CA SER A 11 16.39 -2.23 1.98
C SER A 11 16.36 -1.72 3.41
N ARG A 12 17.11 -0.65 3.65
CA ARG A 12 17.30 -0.03 4.96
C ARG A 12 15.94 0.41 5.47
N SER A 13 15.53 -0.08 6.65
CA SER A 13 14.22 0.22 7.22
C SER A 13 13.98 1.73 7.28
N CYS A 14 12.75 2.15 7.03
CA CYS A 14 12.36 3.55 7.11
C CYS A 14 12.59 4.14 8.51
N ALA A 15 12.61 3.30 9.55
CA ALA A 15 12.80 3.68 10.95
C ALA A 15 14.27 3.85 11.36
N GLU A 16 15.23 3.64 10.46
CA GLU A 16 16.66 3.56 10.80
C GLU A 16 17.23 4.85 11.41
N GLY A 17 16.74 6.01 10.98
CA GLY A 17 17.10 7.28 11.63
C GLY A 17 16.66 7.34 13.09
N PHE A 18 15.49 6.78 13.41
CA PHE A 18 14.96 6.76 14.75
C PHE A 18 15.66 5.70 15.61
N VAL A 19 15.95 4.52 15.04
CA VAL A 19 16.77 3.49 15.68
C VAL A 19 18.12 4.07 16.13
N GLY A 20 18.78 4.88 15.29
CA GLY A 20 20.04 5.54 15.66
C GLY A 20 19.91 6.46 16.88
N VAL A 21 18.81 7.21 16.97
CA VAL A 21 18.51 8.05 18.15
C VAL A 21 18.27 7.19 19.40
N ILE A 22 17.48 6.12 19.29
CA ILE A 22 17.19 5.22 20.41
C ILE A 22 18.46 4.50 20.89
N ALA A 23 19.32 4.05 19.97
CA ALA A 23 20.59 3.41 20.31
C ALA A 23 21.51 4.36 21.10
N ALA A 24 21.64 5.61 20.66
CA ALA A 24 22.41 6.61 21.40
C ALA A 24 21.81 6.89 22.78
N CYS A 25 20.49 6.99 22.91
CA CYS A 25 19.81 7.13 24.21
C CYS A 25 19.99 5.91 25.11
N ARG A 26 20.08 4.71 24.55
CA ARG A 26 20.36 3.46 25.27
C ARG A 26 21.78 3.46 25.84
N ASP A 27 22.76 3.89 25.06
CA ASP A 27 24.16 4.03 25.50
C ASP A 27 24.29 5.03 26.67
N LEU A 28 23.38 6.01 26.75
CA LEU A 28 23.27 6.96 27.85
C LEU A 28 22.47 6.45 29.06
N GLY A 29 21.94 5.22 29.02
CA GLY A 29 21.12 4.65 30.10
C GLY A 29 19.74 5.29 30.25
N LEU A 30 19.23 5.94 29.21
CA LEU A 30 17.91 6.58 29.20
C LEU A 30 16.79 5.61 28.81
N THR A 31 17.10 4.51 28.12
CA THR A 31 16.11 3.50 27.75
C THR A 31 16.73 2.10 27.65
N GLY A 32 15.90 1.07 27.81
CA GLY A 32 16.24 -0.32 27.53
C GLY A 32 15.66 -0.86 26.22
N VAL A 33 14.88 -0.06 25.49
CA VAL A 33 14.22 -0.46 24.24
C VAL A 33 15.25 -0.86 23.21
N VAL A 34 15.08 -2.04 22.61
CA VAL A 34 16.00 -2.60 21.61
C VAL A 34 15.61 -2.21 20.18
N ASP A 35 16.55 -2.27 19.24
CA ASP A 35 16.33 -1.76 17.88
C ASP A 35 15.15 -2.45 17.17
N ASP A 36 14.96 -3.75 17.38
CA ASP A 36 13.87 -4.50 16.76
C ASP A 36 12.49 -4.10 17.28
N GLU A 37 12.40 -3.68 18.55
CA GLU A 37 11.15 -3.14 19.10
C GLU A 37 10.77 -1.81 18.43
N VAL A 38 11.77 -1.01 18.06
CA VAL A 38 11.58 0.25 17.33
C VAL A 38 11.19 -0.02 15.87
N ARG A 39 11.77 -1.05 15.23
CA ARG A 39 11.46 -1.38 13.81
C ARG A 39 10.11 -2.08 13.64
N ARG A 40 9.70 -2.92 14.60
CA ARG A 40 8.52 -3.79 14.49
C ARG A 40 7.24 -3.06 14.03
N PRO A 41 6.86 -1.89 14.58
CA PRO A 41 5.66 -1.16 14.12
C PRO A 41 5.72 -0.66 12.67
N HIS A 42 6.91 -0.62 12.07
CA HIS A 42 7.17 -0.07 10.75
C HIS A 42 7.43 -1.13 9.68
N ALA A 43 7.60 -2.40 10.06
CA ALA A 43 7.86 -3.50 9.13
C ALA A 43 6.82 -3.59 7.97
N PRO A 44 5.50 -3.42 8.19
CA PRO A 44 4.54 -3.42 7.08
C PRO A 44 4.77 -2.30 6.06
N VAL A 45 5.30 -1.16 6.50
CA VAL A 45 5.63 -0.04 5.61
C VAL A 45 6.88 -0.34 4.80
N ASP A 46 7.88 -0.98 5.41
CA ASP A 46 9.12 -1.39 4.73
C ASP A 46 8.86 -2.45 3.65
N GLU A 47 7.94 -3.36 3.93
CA GLU A 47 7.54 -4.44 3.00
C GLU A 47 6.64 -3.93 1.86
N PHE A 48 5.88 -2.86 2.11
CA PHE A 48 4.89 -2.37 1.16
C PHE A 48 5.50 -1.64 -0.04
N ARG A 49 5.09 -2.03 -1.25
CA ARG A 49 5.61 -1.51 -2.51
C ARG A 49 4.64 -0.50 -3.13
N LEU A 50 4.57 0.72 -2.58
CA LEU A 50 3.68 1.78 -3.09
C LEU A 50 3.91 2.06 -4.59
N ALA A 51 5.16 2.10 -5.04
CA ALA A 51 5.49 2.36 -6.44
C ALA A 51 4.92 1.29 -7.39
N ALA A 52 4.89 0.02 -6.96
CA ALA A 52 4.28 -1.06 -7.74
C ALA A 52 2.76 -0.89 -7.82
N LEU A 53 2.10 -0.59 -6.69
CA LEU A 53 0.66 -0.32 -6.65
C LEU A 53 0.28 0.87 -7.56
N ALA A 54 1.05 1.96 -7.51
CA ALA A 54 0.81 3.15 -8.34
C ALA A 54 1.02 2.88 -9.84
N ALA A 55 2.03 2.08 -10.20
CA ALA A 55 2.24 1.65 -11.57
C ALA A 55 1.08 0.78 -12.07
N ASP A 56 0.62 -0.16 -11.23
CA ASP A 56 -0.54 -0.99 -11.53
C ASP A 56 -1.83 -0.18 -11.70
N ALA A 57 -2.09 0.78 -10.80
CA ALA A 57 -3.23 1.69 -10.92
C ALA A 57 -3.23 2.42 -12.27
N THR A 58 -2.07 2.96 -12.68
CA THR A 58 -1.90 3.65 -13.95
C THR A 58 -2.14 2.73 -15.15
N ARG A 59 -1.57 1.52 -15.11
CA ARG A 59 -1.74 0.50 -16.15
C ARG A 59 -3.20 0.09 -16.32
N LEU A 60 -3.89 -0.17 -15.21
CA LEU A 60 -5.28 -0.60 -15.18
C LEU A 60 -6.22 0.50 -15.68
N ARG A 61 -5.99 1.76 -15.28
CA ARG A 61 -6.74 2.92 -15.77
C ARG A 61 -6.64 3.05 -17.30
N GLY A 62 -5.42 2.97 -17.84
CA GLY A 62 -5.21 3.02 -19.29
C GLY A 62 -5.84 1.84 -20.03
N LEU A 63 -5.90 0.64 -19.42
CA LEU A 63 -6.62 -0.50 -19.98
C LEU A 63 -8.15 -0.25 -20.00
N ALA A 64 -8.71 0.26 -18.90
CA ALA A 64 -10.13 0.57 -18.79
C ALA A 64 -10.56 1.61 -19.84
N GLU A 65 -9.77 2.67 -20.04
CA GLU A 65 -10.01 3.69 -21.06
C GLU A 65 -9.98 3.12 -22.48
N ARG A 66 -8.96 2.29 -22.81
CA ARG A 66 -8.89 1.62 -24.12
C ARG A 66 -10.09 0.72 -24.38
N LEU A 67 -10.53 -0.04 -23.37
CA LEU A 67 -11.72 -0.89 -23.45
C LEU A 67 -13.02 -0.08 -23.53
N ALA A 68 -13.06 1.10 -22.93
CA ALA A 68 -14.19 2.00 -23.06
C ALA A 68 -14.35 2.50 -24.51
N MET A 69 -13.23 2.79 -25.17
CA MET A 69 -13.16 3.28 -26.55
C MET A 69 -13.31 2.17 -27.61
N SER A 70 -13.08 0.90 -27.27
CA SER A 70 -13.11 -0.22 -28.21
C SER A 70 -14.52 -0.66 -28.62
N GLY A 71 -15.45 0.29 -28.82
CA GLY A 71 -16.85 0.04 -29.15
C GLY A 71 -16.98 -1.06 -30.21
N THR A 72 -17.65 -2.15 -29.85
CA THR A 72 -17.98 -3.23 -30.78
C THR A 72 -18.92 -2.67 -31.83
N ARG A 73 -18.42 -2.49 -33.05
CA ARG A 73 -19.26 -2.28 -34.23
C ARG A 73 -20.13 -3.52 -34.40
N ALA A 74 -21.34 -3.47 -33.86
CA ALA A 74 -22.31 -4.56 -34.02
C ALA A 74 -22.59 -4.73 -35.52
N ALA A 75 -22.35 -5.93 -36.04
CA ALA A 75 -22.92 -6.29 -37.33
C ALA A 75 -24.45 -6.24 -37.19
N PRO A 76 -25.19 -5.73 -38.19
CA PRO A 76 -26.64 -5.71 -38.11
C PRO A 76 -27.16 -7.16 -38.05
N ALA A 77 -27.56 -7.59 -36.85
CA ALA A 77 -28.11 -8.92 -36.60
C ALA A 77 -29.56 -9.06 -37.10
N SER A 78 -30.11 -8.00 -37.71
CA SER A 78 -31.44 -7.97 -38.33
C SER A 78 -31.62 -9.01 -39.42
N ASP A 79 -30.52 -9.47 -40.02
CA ASP A 79 -30.55 -10.35 -41.18
C ASP A 79 -30.41 -11.85 -40.79
N TRP A 80 -30.27 -12.13 -39.49
CA TRP A 80 -30.04 -13.49 -38.99
C TRP A 80 -31.38 -14.19 -38.72
N SER A 81 -31.78 -15.12 -39.58
CA SER A 81 -33.05 -15.84 -39.49
C SER A 81 -32.87 -17.37 -39.34
N GLY A 82 -33.97 -18.07 -39.04
CA GLY A 82 -33.97 -19.53 -38.85
C GLY A 82 -33.43 -19.99 -37.48
N ARG A 83 -33.23 -21.31 -37.33
CA ARG A 83 -32.69 -21.90 -36.10
C ARG A 83 -31.24 -21.45 -35.83
N SER A 84 -30.41 -21.45 -36.87
CA SER A 84 -29.01 -21.01 -36.78
C SER A 84 -28.88 -19.51 -36.45
N GLY A 85 -29.75 -18.66 -37.00
CA GLY A 85 -29.79 -17.23 -36.67
C GLY A 85 -30.16 -16.97 -35.21
N ARG A 86 -31.15 -17.69 -34.67
CA ARG A 86 -31.53 -17.59 -33.25
C ARG A 86 -30.41 -18.04 -32.31
N ALA A 87 -29.73 -19.15 -32.63
CA ALA A 87 -28.58 -19.61 -31.85
C ALA A 87 -27.42 -18.61 -31.87
N ALA A 88 -27.13 -18.02 -33.03
CA ALA A 88 -26.11 -16.98 -33.17
C ALA A 88 -26.47 -15.70 -32.39
N LEU A 89 -27.75 -15.31 -32.39
CA LEU A 89 -28.23 -14.17 -31.59
C LEU A 89 -28.08 -14.43 -30.10
N GLY A 90 -28.44 -15.62 -29.62
CA GLY A 90 -28.27 -16.03 -28.23
C GLY A 90 -26.80 -15.98 -27.80
N ALA A 91 -25.89 -16.53 -28.61
CA ALA A 91 -24.46 -16.46 -28.36
C ALA A 91 -23.93 -15.01 -28.33
N LEU A 92 -24.40 -14.15 -29.25
CA LEU A 92 -24.02 -12.74 -29.27
C LEU A 92 -24.50 -11.99 -28.02
N THR A 93 -25.73 -12.25 -27.55
CA THR A 93 -26.26 -11.67 -26.33
C THR A 93 -25.43 -12.06 -25.11
N VAL A 94 -25.07 -13.35 -24.97
CA VAL A 94 -24.22 -13.84 -23.87
C VAL A 94 -22.85 -13.15 -23.91
N VAL A 95 -22.16 -13.21 -25.05
CA VAL A 95 -20.82 -12.61 -25.20
C VAL A 95 -20.85 -11.10 -24.93
N THR A 96 -21.89 -10.39 -25.37
CA THR A 96 -22.01 -8.95 -25.10
C THR A 96 -22.23 -8.68 -23.62
N GLY A 97 -23.01 -9.53 -22.93
CA GLY A 97 -23.19 -9.50 -21.48
C GLY A 97 -21.86 -9.69 -20.75
N ASP A 98 -21.11 -10.73 -21.10
CA ASP A 98 -19.80 -11.05 -20.50
C ASP A 98 -18.80 -9.91 -20.70
N VAL A 99 -18.75 -9.33 -21.90
CA VAL A 99 -17.88 -8.18 -22.21
C VAL A 99 -18.30 -6.94 -21.40
N ALA A 100 -19.61 -6.68 -21.24
CA ALA A 100 -20.10 -5.58 -20.44
C ALA A 100 -19.76 -5.76 -18.95
N GLN A 101 -19.87 -6.98 -18.43
CA GLN A 101 -19.47 -7.32 -17.06
C GLN A 101 -17.97 -7.17 -16.87
N LEU A 102 -17.15 -7.68 -17.78
CA LEU A 102 -15.68 -7.53 -17.72
C LEU A 102 -15.26 -6.05 -17.74
N ARG A 103 -15.91 -5.23 -18.57
CA ARG A 103 -15.68 -3.77 -18.60
C ARG A 103 -16.01 -3.11 -17.28
N ARG A 104 -17.14 -3.48 -16.67
CA ARG A 104 -17.54 -2.98 -15.35
C ARG A 104 -16.51 -3.37 -14.29
N ARG A 105 -16.13 -4.65 -14.24
CA ARG A 105 -15.12 -5.17 -13.29
C ARG A 105 -13.79 -4.44 -13.41
N LEU A 106 -13.27 -4.32 -14.64
CA LEU A 106 -12.02 -3.61 -14.90
C LEU A 106 -12.10 -2.13 -14.47
N SER A 107 -13.20 -1.45 -14.79
CA SER A 107 -13.41 -0.04 -14.40
C SER A 107 -13.44 0.12 -12.88
N THR A 108 -14.22 -0.70 -12.18
CA THR A 108 -14.34 -0.66 -10.71
C THR A 108 -13.01 -0.98 -10.05
N GLY A 109 -12.36 -2.07 -10.46
CA GLY A 109 -11.05 -2.48 -9.92
C GLY A 109 -9.96 -1.43 -10.19
N ALA A 110 -9.93 -0.83 -11.37
CA ALA A 110 -8.99 0.25 -11.70
C ALA A 110 -9.22 1.50 -10.84
N ALA A 111 -10.48 1.87 -10.60
CA ALA A 111 -10.84 3.00 -9.74
C ALA A 111 -10.43 2.75 -8.28
N ALA A 112 -10.73 1.57 -7.74
CA ALA A 112 -10.34 1.19 -6.38
C ALA A 112 -8.82 1.17 -6.20
N THR A 113 -8.09 0.55 -7.13
CA THR A 113 -6.61 0.49 -7.10
C THR A 113 -5.99 1.89 -7.17
N SER A 114 -6.58 2.78 -7.97
CA SER A 114 -6.17 4.18 -8.07
C SER A 114 -6.39 4.94 -6.77
N HIS A 115 -7.60 4.82 -6.20
CA HIS A 115 -7.96 5.48 -4.96
C HIS A 115 -7.07 5.03 -3.80
N ALA A 116 -6.83 3.72 -3.69
CA ALA A 116 -5.92 3.14 -2.71
C ALA A 116 -4.50 3.70 -2.84
N ALA A 117 -3.95 3.80 -4.05
CA ALA A 117 -2.62 4.36 -4.28
C ALA A 117 -2.51 5.82 -3.79
N GLU A 118 -3.51 6.65 -4.11
CA GLU A 118 -3.55 8.07 -3.70
C GLU A 118 -3.65 8.23 -2.18
N ILE A 119 -4.52 7.45 -1.52
CA ILE A 119 -4.65 7.46 -0.06
C ILE A 119 -3.35 7.02 0.61
N LEU A 120 -2.76 5.93 0.14
CA LEU A 120 -1.55 5.38 0.73
C LEU A 120 -0.34 6.30 0.53
N GLU A 121 -0.24 7.01 -0.58
CA GLU A 121 0.77 8.05 -0.76
C GLU A 121 0.68 9.13 0.34
N ALA A 122 -0.53 9.62 0.63
CA ALA A 122 -0.74 10.61 1.67
C ALA A 122 -0.48 10.06 3.09
N VAL A 123 -0.86 8.82 3.37
CA VAL A 123 -0.61 8.17 4.68
C VAL A 123 0.89 7.94 4.89
N LEU A 124 1.58 7.37 3.91
CA LEU A 124 3.02 7.11 3.99
C LEU A 124 3.83 8.40 4.02
N GLY A 125 3.39 9.44 3.33
CA GLY A 125 3.98 10.79 3.45
C GLY A 125 3.89 11.36 4.88
N ARG A 126 2.75 11.17 5.56
CA ARG A 126 2.58 11.57 6.97
C ARG A 126 3.45 10.72 7.91
N HIS A 127 3.47 9.40 7.73
CA HIS A 127 4.32 8.50 8.49
C HIS A 127 5.81 8.87 8.36
N ALA A 128 6.30 9.13 7.14
CA ALA A 128 7.67 9.59 6.92
C ALA A 128 7.98 10.93 7.59
N ALA A 129 7.00 11.85 7.66
CA ALA A 129 7.14 13.11 8.38
C ALA A 129 7.24 12.92 9.90
N VAL A 130 6.47 11.98 10.46
CA VAL A 130 6.59 11.58 11.88
C VAL A 130 7.98 11.02 12.16
N LEU A 131 8.43 10.05 11.36
CA LEU A 131 9.76 9.46 11.52
C LEU A 131 10.86 10.52 11.45
N ARG A 132 10.78 11.46 10.50
CA ARG A 132 11.74 12.58 10.42
C ARG A 132 11.74 13.46 11.67
N THR A 133 10.60 13.58 12.35
CA THR A 133 10.46 14.39 13.57
C THR A 133 11.07 13.68 14.78
N VAL A 134 10.75 12.40 14.97
CA VAL A 134 11.28 11.63 16.11
C VAL A 134 12.76 11.26 15.96
N SER A 135 13.25 11.17 14.70
CA SER A 135 14.66 10.89 14.37
C SER A 135 15.58 12.10 14.51
N ARG A 136 15.10 13.25 14.99
CA ARG A 136 15.96 14.41 15.19
C ARG A 136 17.02 14.10 16.25
N PRO A 137 18.31 14.37 15.99
CA PRO A 137 19.42 14.04 16.90
C PRO A 137 19.54 15.06 18.05
N ARG A 138 18.41 15.36 18.70
CA ARG A 138 18.29 16.32 19.80
C ARG A 138 17.40 15.73 20.88
N LEU A 139 17.68 16.04 22.15
CA LEU A 139 16.89 15.61 23.30
C LEU A 139 16.97 16.71 24.38
N GLY A 140 15.87 17.04 25.06
CA GLY A 140 15.86 18.12 26.06
C GLY A 140 16.25 19.49 25.50
N GLY A 141 16.07 19.71 24.19
CA GLY A 141 16.48 20.94 23.51
C GLY A 141 17.97 21.07 23.18
N VAL A 142 18.82 20.09 23.51
CA VAL A 142 20.24 20.07 23.13
C VAL A 142 20.53 18.99 22.10
N ASP A 143 21.66 19.09 21.41
CA ASP A 143 22.12 18.01 20.52
C ASP A 143 22.51 16.78 21.35
N LEU A 144 22.30 15.60 20.77
CA LEU A 144 22.49 14.31 21.46
C LEU A 144 23.90 14.17 22.05
N ASP A 145 24.93 14.68 21.37
CA ASP A 145 26.32 14.67 21.82
C ASP A 145 26.57 15.56 23.05
N ALA A 146 25.71 16.54 23.30
CA ALA A 146 25.80 17.45 24.45
C ALA A 146 25.00 16.98 25.67
N VAL A 147 24.15 15.95 25.51
CA VAL A 147 23.31 15.40 26.59
C VAL A 147 24.14 14.94 27.81
N PRO A 148 25.28 14.22 27.66
CA PRO A 148 26.09 13.82 28.82
C PRO A 148 26.58 15.00 29.64
N ALA A 149 27.06 16.06 28.98
CA ALA A 149 27.55 17.25 29.65
C ALA A 149 26.42 18.02 30.36
N ALA A 150 25.24 18.09 29.72
CA ALA A 150 24.06 18.74 30.29
C ALA A 150 23.46 17.97 31.48
N LEU A 151 23.51 16.63 31.47
CA LEU A 151 23.17 15.80 32.62
C LEU A 151 24.15 16.00 33.79
N ASN A 152 25.45 16.00 33.50
CA ASN A 152 26.49 16.18 34.52
C ASN A 152 26.46 17.57 35.18
N SER A 153 26.04 18.60 34.45
CA SER A 153 25.89 19.96 34.98
C SER A 153 24.55 20.20 35.69
N GLY A 154 23.63 19.24 35.64
CA GLY A 154 22.26 19.40 36.16
C GLY A 154 21.38 20.35 35.32
N ALA A 155 21.82 20.72 34.11
CA ALA A 155 21.03 21.55 33.20
C ALA A 155 19.82 20.79 32.61
N LEU A 156 19.89 19.45 32.60
CA LEU A 156 18.79 18.57 32.21
C LEU A 156 18.54 17.54 33.30
N ASP A 157 17.27 17.20 33.52
CA ASP A 157 16.87 16.11 34.39
C ASP A 157 16.71 14.80 33.59
N ALA A 158 17.23 13.70 34.12
CA ALA A 158 17.17 12.41 33.44
C ALA A 158 15.73 11.85 33.38
N GLY A 159 14.85 12.21 34.31
CA GLY A 159 13.43 11.85 34.27
C GLY A 159 12.72 12.54 33.10
N ASP A 160 12.94 13.84 32.92
CA ASP A 160 12.37 14.61 31.82
C ASP A 160 12.82 14.07 30.45
N LEU A 161 14.10 13.74 30.30
CA LEU A 161 14.62 13.14 29.06
C LEU A 161 14.00 11.77 28.77
N ARG A 162 13.77 10.94 29.81
CA ARG A 162 13.08 9.66 29.67
C ARG A 162 11.62 9.86 29.25
N ALA A 163 10.93 10.85 29.82
CA ALA A 163 9.55 11.16 29.45
C ALA A 163 9.46 11.64 27.99
N GLU A 164 10.36 12.51 27.54
CA GLU A 164 10.43 12.94 26.14
C GLU A 164 10.69 11.74 25.20
N LEU A 165 11.63 10.87 25.56
CA LEU A 165 11.97 9.68 24.79
C LEU A 165 10.80 8.71 24.68
N HIS A 166 10.07 8.49 25.78
CA HIS A 166 8.86 7.68 25.80
C HIS A 166 7.78 8.26 24.89
N ALA A 167 7.55 9.58 24.93
CA ALA A 167 6.60 10.24 24.04
C ALA A 167 6.98 10.09 22.56
N ARG A 168 8.28 10.09 22.22
CA ARG A 168 8.74 9.83 20.84
C ARG A 168 8.49 8.39 20.42
N LEU A 169 8.75 7.42 21.30
CA LEU A 169 8.49 6.00 21.05
C LEU A 169 7.00 5.77 20.81
N ASP A 170 6.12 6.28 21.69
CA ASP A 170 4.67 6.14 21.55
C ASP A 170 4.16 6.77 20.25
N PHE A 171 4.68 7.96 19.91
CA PHE A 171 4.29 8.65 18.68
C PHE A 171 4.74 7.90 17.42
N ALA A 172 5.96 7.35 17.43
CA ALA A 172 6.46 6.52 16.33
C ALA A 172 5.66 5.22 16.21
N GLU A 173 5.43 4.50 17.31
CA GLU A 173 4.65 3.26 17.32
C GLU A 173 3.23 3.50 16.80
N THR A 174 2.56 4.55 17.27
CA THR A 174 1.22 4.93 16.80
C THR A 174 1.24 5.22 15.30
N ALA A 175 2.23 5.97 14.80
CA ALA A 175 2.33 6.27 13.37
C ALA A 175 2.58 5.01 12.52
N GLY A 176 3.39 4.07 13.02
CA GLY A 176 3.61 2.77 12.38
C GLY A 176 2.33 1.94 12.31
N ALA A 177 1.62 1.81 13.42
CA ALA A 177 0.36 1.07 13.50
C ALA A 177 -0.72 1.66 12.57
N VAL A 178 -0.88 2.99 12.56
CA VAL A 178 -1.84 3.68 11.67
C VAL A 178 -1.48 3.46 10.19
N ALA A 179 -0.19 3.52 9.84
CA ALA A 179 0.23 3.27 8.46
C ALA A 179 0.00 1.81 8.04
N ALA A 180 0.30 0.85 8.92
CA ALA A 180 0.07 -0.57 8.69
C ALA A 180 -1.42 -0.89 8.50
N ASP A 181 -2.28 -0.34 9.36
CA ASP A 181 -3.73 -0.52 9.25
C ASP A 181 -4.27 0.08 7.95
N ALA A 182 -3.83 1.28 7.58
CA ALA A 182 -4.22 1.89 6.32
C ALA A 182 -3.81 1.05 5.09
N ILE A 183 -2.61 0.46 5.10
CA ILE A 183 -2.17 -0.48 4.05
C ILE A 183 -3.12 -1.68 3.99
N ALA A 184 -3.41 -2.30 5.13
CA ALA A 184 -4.27 -3.49 5.19
C ALA A 184 -5.69 -3.19 4.69
N VAL A 185 -6.29 -2.08 5.14
CA VAL A 185 -7.63 -1.65 4.73
C VAL A 185 -7.68 -1.35 3.23
N ALA A 186 -6.72 -0.57 2.71
CA ALA A 186 -6.68 -0.21 1.29
C ALA A 186 -6.50 -1.46 0.40
N LEU A 187 -5.66 -2.42 0.80
CA LEU A 187 -5.50 -3.67 0.06
C LEU A 187 -6.75 -4.56 0.11
N ALA A 188 -7.46 -4.58 1.24
CA ALA A 188 -8.73 -5.28 1.36
C ALA A 188 -9.83 -4.67 0.47
N GLU A 189 -9.90 -3.34 0.37
CA GLU A 189 -10.82 -2.64 -0.52
C GLU A 189 -10.51 -2.95 -2.00
N VAL A 190 -9.23 -2.94 -2.38
CA VAL A 190 -8.79 -3.33 -3.72
C VAL A 190 -9.19 -4.78 -4.00
N ALA A 191 -8.89 -5.71 -3.08
CA ALA A 191 -9.26 -7.11 -3.24
C ALA A 191 -10.78 -7.30 -3.42
N SER A 192 -11.59 -6.62 -2.58
CA SER A 192 -13.04 -6.64 -2.66
C SER A 192 -13.55 -6.12 -4.01
N ALA A 193 -12.96 -5.05 -4.53
CA ALA A 193 -13.33 -4.49 -5.82
C ALA A 193 -13.07 -5.45 -6.99
N TRP A 194 -12.05 -6.31 -6.87
CA TRP A 194 -11.72 -7.33 -7.88
C TRP A 194 -12.55 -8.62 -7.73
N SER A 195 -13.07 -8.92 -6.54
CA SER A 195 -13.83 -10.13 -6.24
C SER A 195 -15.35 -9.98 -6.34
N ALA A 196 -15.90 -8.76 -6.30
CA ALA A 196 -17.34 -8.47 -6.18
C ALA A 196 -18.28 -9.10 -7.24
N ASP A 197 -17.75 -9.73 -8.30
CA ASP A 197 -18.53 -10.31 -9.41
C ASP A 197 -18.12 -11.75 -9.77
N ALA A 198 -17.38 -12.46 -8.90
CA ALA A 198 -16.97 -13.85 -9.16
C ALA A 198 -18.10 -14.90 -8.99
N GLU A 199 -19.26 -14.50 -8.46
CA GLU A 199 -20.41 -15.40 -8.16
C GLU A 199 -21.41 -15.57 -9.31
N THR A 200 -21.14 -15.09 -10.53
CA THR A 200 -21.99 -15.44 -11.67
C THR A 200 -21.60 -16.81 -12.20
N ASP A 201 -22.22 -17.82 -11.58
CA ASP A 201 -22.35 -19.19 -12.04
C ASP A 201 -22.34 -19.28 -13.57
N GLY A 202 -21.22 -19.80 -14.08
CA GLY A 202 -21.17 -20.41 -15.40
C GLY A 202 -21.91 -21.74 -15.36
N ASP A 203 -23.23 -21.71 -15.17
CA ASP A 203 -24.07 -22.89 -15.28
C ASP A 203 -24.77 -22.90 -16.65
N LEU A 204 -24.09 -23.55 -17.60
CA LEU A 204 -24.74 -24.48 -18.53
C LEU A 204 -25.99 -24.00 -19.32
N ALA A 205 -25.97 -22.81 -19.92
CA ALA A 205 -26.95 -22.45 -20.97
C ALA A 205 -26.64 -23.06 -22.36
N LEU A 206 -25.83 -24.13 -22.43
CA LEU A 206 -25.64 -24.96 -23.63
C LEU A 206 -26.55 -26.21 -23.64
N ALA A 207 -27.42 -26.38 -22.65
CA ALA A 207 -28.32 -27.53 -22.56
C ALA A 207 -29.50 -27.51 -23.55
N ASP A 208 -29.79 -26.37 -24.21
CA ASP A 208 -30.97 -26.22 -25.09
C ASP A 208 -30.68 -26.37 -26.60
N LEU A 209 -29.58 -27.04 -26.97
CA LEU A 209 -29.27 -27.41 -28.37
C LEU A 209 -29.30 -28.93 -28.62
N ARG A 210 -30.22 -29.66 -27.96
CA ARG A 210 -30.54 -31.05 -28.30
C ARG A 210 -31.98 -31.20 -28.74
#